data_AF-A0A954LYG8-F1
#
_entry.id   AF-A0A954LYG8-F1
#
_cell.length_a   1.000
_cell.length_b   1.000
_cell.length_c   1.000
_cell.angle_alpha   90.00
_cell.angle_beta   90.00
_cell.angle_gamma   90.00
#
_symmetry.space_group_name_H-M   'P 1'
#
loop_
_entity.id
_entity.type
_entity.pdbx_description
1 polymer ?
#
loop_
_entity_poly.entity_id
_entity_poly.type
_entity_poly.pdbx_seq_one_letter_code
_entity_poly.pdbx_strand_id
1 'polypeptide(L)'
;MLIRKIVTQQQVGFLNIHCGGVGLAAGREFSERYKADNRPFPTVMVSIDTDPLTADYVDQTIHIGFDAAKVDALKSDPERFGPEVAIICQHFDKYLNAEDATNGSRTVRCLTQAAFNFHEDDIGLGLRGAIHQLVNDNRVQAIIPVIISSTGGGAGSALQILL
;
A
#
# COMPACT_ATOMS: atom_id res chain seq x y z
N MET A 1 35.96 -29.75 19.56
CA MET A 1 35.17 -28.52 19.83
C MET A 1 34.92 -27.83 18.49
N LEU A 2 33.82 -28.16 17.82
CA LEU A 2 33.47 -27.55 16.53
C LEU A 2 32.89 -26.16 16.78
N ILE A 3 33.62 -25.12 16.38
CA ILE A 3 33.08 -23.77 16.24
C ILE A 3 32.09 -23.83 15.07
N ARG A 4 30.81 -24.03 15.38
CA ARG A 4 29.74 -23.73 14.44
C ARG A 4 29.89 -22.25 14.11
N LYS A 5 30.26 -21.94 12.86
CA LYS A 5 30.01 -20.62 12.28
C LYS A 5 28.55 -20.31 12.56
N ILE A 6 28.31 -19.41 13.52
CA ILE A 6 27.04 -18.71 13.62
C ILE A 6 26.93 -18.03 12.27
N VAL A 7 26.05 -18.54 11.41
CA VAL A 7 25.47 -17.70 10.37
C VAL A 7 24.88 -16.55 11.16
N THR A 8 25.58 -15.41 11.20
CA THR A 8 25.01 -14.16 11.66
C THR A 8 23.70 -14.05 10.91
N GLN A 9 22.57 -14.23 11.60
CA GLN A 9 21.27 -14.00 11.01
C GLN A 9 21.38 -12.67 10.29
N GLN A 10 21.25 -12.67 8.97
CA GLN A 10 21.09 -11.40 8.26
C GLN A 10 20.03 -10.63 9.03
N GLN A 11 20.33 -9.37 9.40
CA GLN A 11 19.36 -8.51 10.07
C GLN A 11 18.25 -8.22 9.07
N VAL A 12 17.30 -9.14 8.95
CA VAL A 12 16.16 -9.05 8.04
C VAL A 12 15.06 -8.26 8.75
N GLY A 13 14.53 -7.25 8.07
CA GLY A 13 13.33 -6.55 8.49
C GLY A 13 12.16 -6.86 7.57
N PHE A 14 10.95 -6.69 8.08
CA PHE A 14 9.72 -6.89 7.33
C PHE A 14 9.01 -5.55 7.10
N LEU A 15 8.71 -5.25 5.84
CA LEU A 15 7.87 -4.11 5.48
C LEU A 15 6.46 -4.63 5.22
N ASN A 16 5.58 -4.51 6.21
CA ASN A 16 4.21 -4.99 6.14
C ASN A 16 3.32 -3.91 5.51
N ILE A 17 2.83 -4.14 4.30
CA ILE A 17 2.03 -3.21 3.52
C ILE A 17 0.58 -3.69 3.50
N HIS A 18 -0.29 -2.99 4.20
CA HIS A 18 -1.71 -3.27 4.36
C HIS A 18 -2.52 -2.46 3.35
N CYS A 19 -3.16 -3.13 2.39
CA CYS A 19 -3.88 -2.45 1.32
C CYS A 19 -5.38 -2.55 1.48
N GLY A 20 -6.03 -1.39 1.62
CA GLY A 20 -7.47 -1.28 1.82
C GLY A 20 -7.94 -1.78 3.19
N GLY A 21 -9.24 -1.64 3.46
CA GLY A 21 -9.83 -2.01 4.74
C GLY A 21 -9.61 -3.47 5.18
N VAL A 22 -9.53 -4.43 4.24
CA VAL A 22 -9.23 -5.83 4.58
C VAL A 22 -7.76 -6.01 4.96
N GLY A 23 -6.84 -5.40 4.21
CA GLY A 23 -5.42 -5.41 4.54
C GLY A 23 -5.17 -4.79 5.91
N LEU A 24 -5.86 -3.67 6.19
CA LEU A 24 -5.85 -2.99 7.47
C LEU A 24 -6.37 -3.92 8.58
N ALA A 25 -7.57 -4.49 8.44
CA ALA A 25 -8.14 -5.40 9.43
C ALA A 25 -7.23 -6.61 9.75
N ALA A 26 -6.59 -7.19 8.74
CA ALA A 26 -5.59 -8.26 8.94
C ALA A 26 -4.32 -7.76 9.65
N GLY A 27 -3.90 -6.53 9.37
CA GLY A 27 -2.77 -5.87 10.04
C GLY A 27 -2.99 -5.70 11.55
N ARG A 28 -4.25 -5.48 12.00
CA ARG A 28 -4.58 -5.43 13.44
C ARG A 28 -4.21 -6.74 14.14
N GLU A 29 -4.71 -7.85 13.62
CA GLU A 29 -4.45 -9.19 14.18
C GLU A 29 -2.95 -9.49 14.21
N PHE A 30 -2.23 -9.13 13.14
CA PHE A 30 -0.77 -9.26 13.09
C PHE A 30 -0.08 -8.42 14.17
N SER A 31 -0.44 -7.13 14.32
CA SER A 31 0.12 -6.25 15.35
C SER A 31 -0.10 -6.78 16.75
N GLU A 32 -1.30 -7.26 17.06
CA GLU A 32 -1.64 -7.79 18.37
C GLU A 32 -0.78 -9.00 18.72
N ARG A 33 -0.64 -9.96 17.79
CA ARG A 33 0.22 -11.13 17.97
C ARG A 33 1.71 -10.75 18.06
N TYR A 34 2.17 -9.86 17.18
CA TYR A 34 3.54 -9.36 17.19
C TYR A 34 3.91 -8.72 18.53
N LYS A 35 2.99 -7.95 19.13
CA LYS A 35 3.16 -7.36 20.46
C LYS A 35 3.13 -8.43 21.56
N ALA A 36 2.22 -9.40 21.47
CA ALA A 36 2.12 -10.52 22.42
C ALA A 36 3.40 -11.37 22.45
N ASP A 37 4.05 -11.53 21.30
CA ASP A 37 5.31 -12.28 21.13
C ASP A 37 6.57 -11.44 21.47
N ASN A 38 6.41 -10.28 22.13
CA ASN A 38 7.49 -9.33 22.48
C ASN A 38 8.31 -8.86 21.27
N ARG A 39 7.65 -8.61 20.12
CA ARG A 39 8.25 -7.99 18.94
C ARG A 39 9.47 -8.77 18.39
N PRO A 40 9.27 -10.03 17.95
CA PRO A 40 10.35 -10.98 17.70
C PRO A 40 11.29 -10.65 16.52
N PHE A 41 10.93 -9.70 15.66
CA PHE A 41 11.72 -9.27 14.51
C PHE A 41 11.44 -7.79 14.18
N PRO A 42 12.36 -7.08 13.50
CA PRO A 42 12.11 -5.73 13.03
C PRO A 42 10.96 -5.68 12.00
N THR A 43 10.01 -4.78 12.21
CA THR A 43 8.92 -4.55 11.26
C THR A 43 8.54 -3.08 11.21
N VAL A 44 8.11 -2.62 10.05
CA VAL A 44 7.36 -1.37 9.87
C VAL A 44 6.04 -1.73 9.19
N MET A 45 4.94 -1.21 9.73
CA MET A 45 3.58 -1.42 9.23
C MET A 45 3.12 -0.18 8.48
N VAL A 46 2.80 -0.33 7.20
CA VAL A 46 2.32 0.73 6.31
C VAL A 46 0.90 0.40 5.88
N SER A 47 -0.01 1.38 5.96
CA SER A 47 -1.34 1.28 5.37
C SER A 47 -1.41 2.09 4.08
N ILE A 48 -1.97 1.50 3.02
CA ILE A 48 -2.30 2.20 1.78
C ILE A 48 -3.81 2.03 1.56
N ASP A 49 -4.56 3.13 1.66
CA ASP A 49 -6.01 3.10 1.46
C ASP A 49 -6.52 4.39 0.82
N THR A 50 -7.60 4.23 0.08
CA THR A 50 -8.44 5.27 -0.50
C THR A 50 -9.35 5.96 0.52
N ASP A 51 -9.57 5.35 1.69
CA ASP A 51 -10.27 5.97 2.81
C ASP A 51 -9.24 6.56 3.77
N PRO A 52 -9.46 7.78 4.32
CA PRO A 52 -8.58 8.39 5.32
C PRO A 52 -8.53 7.69 6.69
N LEU A 53 -9.05 6.45 6.83
CA LEU A 53 -8.95 5.69 8.07
C LEU A 53 -7.50 5.47 8.49
N THR A 54 -7.15 5.98 9.67
CA THR A 54 -5.89 5.72 10.34
C THR A 54 -6.06 4.62 11.38
N ALA A 55 -4.99 3.89 11.66
CA ALA A 55 -4.94 2.93 12.75
C ALA A 55 -3.71 3.16 13.62
N ASP A 56 -3.86 2.98 14.93
CA ASP A 56 -2.82 3.19 15.95
C ASP A 56 -1.70 2.15 15.93
N TYR A 57 -1.92 1.02 15.26
CA TYR A 57 -0.91 -0.04 15.05
C TYR A 57 -0.11 0.11 13.75
N VAL A 58 -0.42 1.12 12.93
CA VAL A 58 0.28 1.38 11.67
C VAL A 58 1.30 2.50 11.91
N ASP A 59 2.53 2.30 11.48
CA ASP A 59 3.61 3.29 11.62
C ASP A 59 3.47 4.42 10.60
N GLN A 60 2.95 4.11 9.40
CA GLN A 60 2.77 5.08 8.32
C GLN A 60 1.49 4.83 7.52
N THR A 61 0.72 5.88 7.26
CA THR A 61 -0.46 5.81 6.39
C THR A 61 -0.21 6.60 5.11
N ILE A 62 -0.45 5.96 3.97
CA ILE A 62 -0.41 6.54 2.63
C ILE A 62 -1.86 6.59 2.14
N HIS A 63 -2.42 7.80 2.12
CA HIS A 63 -3.78 7.98 1.66
C HIS A 63 -3.80 8.25 0.15
N ILE A 64 -4.47 7.39 -0.59
CA ILE A 64 -4.63 7.48 -2.05
C ILE A 64 -6.07 7.81 -2.41
N GLY A 65 -6.68 8.71 -1.64
CA GLY A 65 -8.07 9.14 -1.83
C GLY A 65 -8.27 9.76 -3.21
N PHE A 66 -9.42 9.48 -3.80
CA PHE A 66 -9.76 9.88 -5.16
C PHE A 66 -11.06 10.69 -5.11
N ASP A 67 -11.03 11.94 -5.56
CA ASP A 67 -12.20 12.83 -5.55
C ASP A 67 -12.63 13.19 -6.99
N ALA A 68 -13.74 13.89 -7.11
CA ALA A 68 -14.28 14.33 -8.39
C ALA A 68 -13.27 15.15 -9.21
N ALA A 69 -12.54 16.07 -8.57
CA ALA A 69 -11.58 16.93 -9.25
C ALA A 69 -10.39 16.13 -9.80
N LYS A 70 -9.93 15.11 -9.07
CA LYS A 70 -8.89 14.19 -9.54
C LYS A 70 -9.36 13.32 -10.70
N VAL A 71 -10.62 12.85 -10.66
CA VAL A 71 -11.23 12.12 -11.78
C VAL A 71 -11.27 13.00 -13.02
N ASP A 72 -11.72 14.25 -12.89
CA ASP A 72 -11.80 15.20 -14.01
C ASP A 72 -10.41 15.53 -14.56
N ALA A 73 -9.42 15.77 -13.69
CA ALA A 73 -8.04 16.01 -14.08
C ALA A 73 -7.48 14.84 -14.89
N LEU A 74 -7.74 13.61 -14.42
CA LEU A 74 -7.32 12.39 -15.08
C LEU A 74 -7.99 12.22 -16.45
N LYS A 75 -9.30 12.48 -16.56
CA LYS A 75 -10.02 12.41 -17.85
C LYS A 75 -9.57 13.50 -18.84
N SER A 76 -9.09 14.63 -18.36
CA SER A 76 -8.66 15.75 -19.20
C SER A 76 -7.33 15.50 -19.93
N ASP A 77 -6.43 14.74 -19.30
CA ASP A 77 -5.10 14.42 -19.83
C ASP A 77 -4.65 13.05 -19.29
N PRO A 78 -5.24 11.94 -19.76
CA PRO A 78 -4.99 10.64 -19.16
C PRO A 78 -3.61 10.08 -19.49
N GLU A 79 -3.00 10.50 -20.61
CA GLU A 79 -1.65 10.08 -21.04
C GLU A 79 -0.57 10.51 -20.05
N ARG A 80 -0.77 11.64 -19.37
CA ARG A 80 0.12 12.14 -18.32
C ARG A 80 0.24 11.19 -17.13
N PHE A 81 -0.80 10.41 -16.85
CA PHE A 81 -0.86 9.50 -15.70
C PHE A 81 -0.56 8.05 -16.08
N GLY A 82 -0.05 7.82 -17.29
CA GLY A 82 0.40 6.51 -17.75
C GLY A 82 -0.58 5.79 -18.69
N PRO A 83 -0.09 4.77 -19.41
CA PRO A 83 -0.85 4.08 -20.45
C PRO A 83 -2.07 3.32 -19.89
N GLU A 84 -2.00 2.79 -18.67
CA GLU A 84 -3.12 2.12 -18.01
C GLU A 84 -4.28 3.09 -17.78
N VAL A 85 -3.96 4.32 -17.39
CA VAL A 85 -4.95 5.36 -17.16
C VAL A 85 -5.62 5.78 -18.47
N ALA A 86 -4.86 5.94 -19.55
CA ALA A 86 -5.40 6.18 -20.89
C ALA A 86 -6.38 5.09 -21.33
N ILE A 87 -6.02 3.81 -21.13
CA ILE A 87 -6.89 2.67 -21.44
C ILE A 87 -8.16 2.69 -20.58
N ILE A 88 -8.04 2.99 -19.28
CA ILE A 88 -9.19 3.09 -18.38
C ILE A 88 -10.13 4.21 -18.83
N CYS A 89 -9.63 5.39 -19.15
CA CYS A 89 -10.45 6.48 -19.68
C CYS A 89 -11.09 6.14 -21.03
N GLN A 90 -10.37 5.48 -21.93
CA GLN A 90 -10.88 5.20 -23.27
C GLN A 90 -11.96 4.12 -23.27
N HIS A 91 -11.80 3.06 -22.47
CA HIS A 91 -12.64 1.86 -22.56
C HIS A 91 -13.55 1.66 -21.36
N PHE A 92 -13.25 2.31 -20.23
CA PHE A 92 -13.86 2.06 -18.94
C PHE A 92 -14.34 3.35 -18.25
N ASP A 93 -14.52 4.45 -18.99
CA ASP A 93 -14.92 5.77 -18.47
C ASP A 93 -16.15 5.74 -17.53
N LYS A 94 -17.14 4.89 -17.86
CA LYS A 94 -18.35 4.70 -17.05
C LYS A 94 -18.07 4.20 -15.62
N TYR A 95 -16.89 3.62 -15.39
CA TYR A 95 -16.43 3.17 -14.08
C TYR A 95 -15.61 4.25 -13.36
N LEU A 96 -15.29 5.37 -14.02
CA LEU A 96 -14.67 6.55 -13.43
C LEU A 96 -15.75 7.58 -13.07
N ASN A 97 -16.67 7.20 -12.18
CA ASN A 97 -17.68 8.13 -11.67
C ASN A 97 -17.16 8.87 -10.45
N ALA A 98 -17.27 10.20 -10.46
CA ALA A 98 -16.92 11.09 -9.36
C ALA A 98 -17.68 10.78 -8.05
N GLU A 99 -18.94 10.35 -8.15
CA GLU A 99 -19.76 9.99 -6.98
C GLU A 99 -19.23 8.74 -6.27
N ASP A 100 -18.81 7.75 -7.06
CA ASP A 100 -18.20 6.50 -6.56
C ASP A 100 -16.80 6.74 -5.99
N ALA A 101 -16.07 7.72 -6.53
CA ALA A 101 -14.76 8.12 -6.01
C ALA A 101 -14.86 8.60 -4.55
N THR A 102 -15.87 9.42 -4.24
CA THR A 102 -16.12 9.93 -2.88
C THR A 102 -16.73 8.92 -1.91
N ASN A 103 -17.55 7.98 -2.40
CA ASN A 103 -18.30 7.02 -1.57
C ASN A 103 -17.67 5.63 -1.49
N GLY A 104 -16.52 5.42 -2.12
CA GLY A 104 -15.70 4.23 -1.97
C GLY A 104 -15.21 3.69 -3.30
N SER A 105 -14.08 4.22 -3.77
CA SER A 105 -13.29 3.60 -4.85
C SER A 105 -12.90 2.14 -4.56
N ARG A 106 -13.01 1.71 -3.28
CA ARG A 106 -12.85 0.37 -2.69
C ARG A 106 -13.45 -0.82 -3.46
N THR A 107 -14.40 -0.62 -4.36
CA THR A 107 -15.06 -1.72 -5.09
C THR A 107 -14.87 -1.64 -6.60
N VAL A 108 -14.42 -0.50 -7.12
CA VAL A 108 -14.24 -0.27 -8.54
C VAL A 108 -12.75 -0.28 -8.86
N ARG A 109 -12.30 -1.41 -9.42
CA ARG A 109 -10.89 -1.65 -9.73
C ARG A 109 -10.28 -0.55 -10.60
N CYS A 110 -11.04 -0.06 -11.58
CA CYS A 110 -10.61 1.00 -12.48
C CYS A 110 -10.30 2.30 -11.73
N LEU A 111 -11.17 2.71 -10.79
CA LEU A 111 -10.97 3.89 -9.95
C LEU A 111 -9.76 3.71 -9.03
N THR A 112 -9.60 2.53 -8.44
CA THR A 112 -8.46 2.32 -7.54
C THR A 112 -7.14 2.24 -8.31
N GLN A 113 -7.11 1.60 -9.48
CA GLN A 113 -5.92 1.57 -10.35
C GLN A 113 -5.54 2.99 -10.80
N ALA A 114 -6.54 3.78 -11.21
CA ALA A 114 -6.35 5.19 -11.53
C ALA A 114 -5.80 5.99 -10.35
N ALA A 115 -6.30 5.75 -9.14
CA ALA A 115 -5.82 6.40 -7.92
C ALA A 115 -4.36 6.03 -7.61
N PHE A 116 -3.96 4.77 -7.78
CA PHE A 116 -2.58 4.33 -7.61
C PHE A 116 -1.64 5.04 -8.58
N ASN A 117 -2.00 5.11 -9.86
CA ASN A 117 -1.17 5.79 -10.87
C ASN A 117 -1.13 7.30 -10.64
N PHE A 118 -2.26 7.91 -10.24
CA PHE A 118 -2.30 9.33 -9.90
C PHE A 118 -1.39 9.66 -8.70
N HIS A 119 -1.32 8.76 -7.72
CA HIS A 119 -0.56 8.93 -6.48
C HIS A 119 0.77 8.16 -6.47
N GLU A 120 1.32 7.78 -7.63
CA GLU A 120 2.54 6.97 -7.70
C GLU A 120 3.70 7.62 -6.93
N ASP A 121 3.89 8.94 -7.10
CA ASP A 121 4.93 9.69 -6.39
C ASP A 121 4.71 9.70 -4.87
N ASP A 122 3.48 9.90 -4.41
CA ASP A 122 3.13 9.91 -2.98
C ASP A 122 3.36 8.54 -2.34
N ILE A 123 2.97 7.48 -3.05
CA ILE A 123 3.21 6.09 -2.64
C ILE A 123 4.71 5.83 -2.57
N GLY A 124 5.46 6.22 -3.60
CA GLY A 124 6.90 6.05 -3.66
C GLY A 124 7.64 6.78 -2.54
N LEU A 125 7.26 8.03 -2.24
CA LEU A 125 7.79 8.79 -1.11
C LEU A 125 7.43 8.14 0.23
N GLY A 126 6.19 7.70 0.38
CA GLY A 126 5.72 7.04 1.59
C GLY A 126 6.51 5.75 1.87
N LEU A 127 6.62 4.87 0.89
CA LEU A 127 7.35 3.61 1.01
C LEU A 127 8.85 3.82 1.25
N ARG A 128 9.47 4.83 0.62
CA ARG A 128 10.87 5.20 0.91
C ARG A 128 11.03 5.63 2.38
N GLY A 129 10.09 6.40 2.92
CA GLY A 129 10.07 6.78 4.34
C GLY A 129 10.06 5.55 5.26
N ALA A 130 9.16 4.60 5.00
CA ALA A 130 9.07 3.35 5.77
C ALA A 130 10.35 2.49 5.67
N ILE A 131 10.95 2.40 4.47
CA ILE A 131 12.22 1.71 4.26
C ILE A 131 13.34 2.37 5.08
N HIS A 132 13.43 3.71 5.04
CA HIS A 132 14.42 4.45 5.82
C HIS A 132 14.24 4.23 7.32
N GLN A 133 13.00 4.23 7.82
CA GLN A 133 12.70 3.91 9.22
C GLN A 133 13.20 2.50 9.57
N LEU A 134 12.87 1.50 8.75
CA LEU A 134 13.26 0.12 9.01
C LEU A 134 14.79 -0.06 9.01
N VAL A 135 15.50 0.54 8.06
CA VAL A 135 16.97 0.49 7.94
C VAL A 135 17.65 1.23 9.10
N ASN A 136 17.20 2.43 9.43
CA ASN A 136 17.87 3.28 10.40
C ASN A 136 17.61 2.82 11.85
N ASP A 137 16.37 2.49 12.17
CA ASP A 137 15.99 2.15 13.55
C ASP A 137 16.46 0.74 13.95
N ASN A 138 16.52 -0.18 12.99
CA ASN A 138 16.75 -1.60 13.27
C ASN A 138 18.02 -2.17 12.63
N ARG A 139 18.80 -1.33 11.91
CA ARG A 139 20.04 -1.71 11.23
C ARG A 139 19.87 -2.90 10.27
N VAL A 140 18.70 -3.02 9.65
CA VAL A 140 18.42 -4.15 8.76
C VAL A 140 19.28 -4.07 7.49
N GLN A 141 19.72 -5.22 7.01
CA GLN A 141 20.52 -5.38 5.79
C GLN A 141 19.72 -5.95 4.62
N ALA A 142 18.55 -6.52 4.91
CA ALA A 142 17.61 -7.03 3.92
C ALA A 142 16.19 -6.72 4.38
N ILE A 143 15.32 -6.38 3.43
CA ILE A 143 13.91 -6.09 3.68
C ILE A 143 13.07 -7.10 2.90
N ILE A 144 12.15 -7.76 3.59
CA ILE A 144 11.13 -8.59 2.97
C ILE A 144 9.83 -7.79 2.94
N PRO A 145 9.35 -7.37 1.75
CA PRO A 145 8.02 -6.79 1.64
C PRO A 145 6.97 -7.89 1.85
N VAL A 146 6.01 -7.62 2.73
CA VAL A 146 4.85 -8.47 2.99
C VAL A 146 3.62 -7.67 2.65
N ILE A 147 2.94 -8.05 1.59
CA ILE A 147 1.76 -7.33 1.10
C ILE A 147 0.52 -8.10 1.56
N ILE A 148 -0.31 -7.43 2.36
CA ILE A 148 -1.56 -7.97 2.87
C ILE A 148 -2.69 -7.21 2.22
N SER A 149 -3.47 -7.92 1.42
CA SER A 149 -4.51 -7.33 0.60
C SER A 149 -5.66 -8.29 0.36
N SER A 150 -6.78 -7.76 -0.13
CA SER A 150 -7.90 -8.56 -0.63
C SER A 150 -7.89 -8.59 -2.16
N THR A 151 -8.34 -9.70 -2.74
CA THR A 151 -8.58 -9.83 -4.19
C THR A 151 -9.82 -9.08 -4.67
N GLY A 152 -10.61 -8.50 -3.75
CA GLY A 152 -11.75 -7.64 -4.10
C GLY A 152 -11.33 -6.37 -4.84
N GLY A 153 -12.27 -5.75 -5.58
CA GLY A 153 -12.03 -4.65 -6.54
C GLY A 153 -11.48 -3.31 -6.01
N GLY A 154 -10.89 -3.28 -4.81
CA GLY A 154 -10.29 -2.09 -4.21
C GLY A 154 -8.76 -2.11 -4.24
N ALA A 155 -8.14 -1.45 -3.25
CA ALA A 155 -6.70 -1.20 -3.19
C ALA A 155 -5.84 -2.46 -3.33
N GLY A 156 -6.31 -3.60 -2.82
CA GLY A 156 -5.60 -4.87 -2.97
C GLY A 156 -5.52 -5.41 -4.39
N SER A 157 -6.62 -5.36 -5.15
CA SER A 157 -6.64 -5.83 -6.54
C SER A 157 -5.88 -4.92 -7.52
N ALA A 158 -5.75 -3.64 -7.19
CA ALA A 158 -4.98 -2.68 -7.97
C ALA A 158 -3.48 -2.88 -7.74
N LEU A 159 -3.06 -3.06 -6.49
CA LEU A 159 -1.66 -3.32 -6.17
C LEU A 159 -1.11 -4.58 -6.87
N GLN A 160 -1.93 -5.62 -7.05
CA GLN A 160 -1.52 -6.85 -7.76
C GLN A 160 -1.11 -6.64 -9.23
N ILE A 161 -1.52 -5.54 -9.88
CA ILE A 161 -1.08 -5.22 -11.26
C ILE A 161 0.25 -4.46 -11.26
N LEU A 162 0.55 -3.77 -10.15
CA LEU A 162 1.73 -2.92 -10.00
C LEU A 162 2.99 -3.70 -9.54
N LEU A 163 2.84 -4.99 -9.24
CA LEU A 163 3.90 -5.93 -8.84
C LEU A 163 4.32 -6.81 -10.02
#